data_AF-A0A529NBM0-F1
#
_entry.id   AF-A0A529NBM0-F1
#
_cell.length_a   1.000
_cell.length_b   1.000
_cell.length_c   1.000
_cell.angle_alpha   90.00
_cell.angle_beta   90.00
_cell.angle_gamma   90.00
#
_symmetry.space_group_name_H-M   'P 1'
#
loop_
_entity.id
_entity.type
_entity.pdbx_description
1 polymer ?
#
loop_
_entity_poly.entity_id
_entity_poly.type
_entity_poly.pdbx_seq_one_letter_code
_entity_poly.pdbx_strand_id
1 'polypeptide(L)'
;PVDGTIHRLPAGGLLKLDPGQSVTLLPGVWHAFWAEGKDVLIGEVSTVNDDLTDNVFREPIGRFADIDEDVAPLHLLVSDYEKWVG
;
A
#
# COMPACT_ATOMS: atom_id res chain seq x y z
N PRO A 1 -6.72 14.93 -3.48
CA PRO A 1 -6.00 16.12 -3.99
C PRO A 1 -4.72 15.67 -4.68
N VAL A 2 -4.23 16.38 -5.69
CA VAL A 2 -2.89 16.16 -6.27
C VAL A 2 -2.06 17.40 -5.99
N ASP A 3 -1.01 17.26 -5.20
CA ASP A 3 -0.12 18.36 -4.81
C ASP A 3 -0.88 19.62 -4.34
N GLY A 4 -1.90 19.44 -3.50
CA GLY A 4 -2.76 20.51 -2.98
C GLY A 4 -3.89 20.99 -3.90
N THR A 5 -3.97 20.52 -5.15
CA THR A 5 -5.01 20.89 -6.12
C THR A 5 -6.14 19.85 -6.17
N ILE A 6 -7.38 20.29 -6.35
CA ILE A 6 -8.54 19.39 -6.48
C ILE A 6 -8.67 18.90 -7.92
N HIS A 7 -8.64 17.58 -8.08
CA HIS A 7 -8.92 16.88 -9.33
C HIS A 7 -10.22 16.08 -9.20
N ARG A 8 -11.10 16.15 -10.21
CA ARG A 8 -12.34 15.38 -10.28
C ARG A 8 -12.20 14.30 -11.33
N LEU A 9 -12.47 13.06 -10.94
CA LEU A 9 -12.44 11.88 -11.81
C LEU A 9 -13.80 11.19 -11.77
N PRO A 10 -14.22 10.50 -12.85
CA PRO A 10 -15.34 9.57 -12.78
C PRO A 10 -15.00 8.40 -11.83
N ALA A 11 -16.03 7.67 -11.39
CA ALA A 11 -15.83 6.43 -10.64
C ALA A 11 -14.94 5.46 -11.44
N GLY A 12 -13.89 4.92 -10.80
CA GLY A 12 -12.90 4.06 -11.45
C GLY A 12 -11.96 4.78 -12.42
N GLY A 13 -11.96 6.12 -12.45
CA GLY A 13 -11.05 6.91 -13.28
C GLY A 13 -9.58 6.69 -12.89
N LEU A 14 -8.70 6.75 -13.90
CA LEU A 14 -7.26 6.60 -13.70
C LEU A 14 -6.60 7.95 -13.49
N LEU A 15 -5.74 8.03 -12.48
CA LEU A 15 -4.88 9.16 -12.20
C LEU A 15 -3.42 8.76 -12.41
N LYS A 16 -2.75 9.39 -13.37
CA LYS A 16 -1.30 9.23 -13.55
C LYS A 16 -0.56 10.24 -12.67
N LEU A 17 0.47 9.78 -11.98
CA LEU A 17 1.40 10.62 -11.23
C LEU A 17 2.77 10.53 -11.89
N ASP A 18 3.31 11.69 -12.26
CA ASP A 18 4.69 11.80 -12.72
C ASP A 18 5.66 11.86 -11.51
N PRO A 19 6.95 11.54 -11.71
CA PRO A 19 7.94 11.62 -10.62
C PRO A 19 7.92 12.98 -9.91
N GLY A 20 7.79 12.93 -8.58
CA GLY A 20 7.69 14.12 -7.72
C GLY A 20 6.26 14.54 -7.37
N GLN A 21 5.24 13.95 -8.00
CA GLN A 21 3.84 14.21 -7.65
C GLN A 21 3.33 13.30 -6.54
N SER A 22 2.33 13.79 -5.82
CA SER A 22 1.66 13.06 -4.75
C SER A 22 0.14 13.17 -4.88
N VAL A 23 -0.57 12.13 -4.41
CA VAL A 23 -2.02 12.15 -4.27
C VAL A 23 -2.41 11.92 -2.82
N THR A 24 -3.32 12.74 -2.30
CA THR A 24 -3.95 12.49 -0.99
C THR A 24 -5.18 11.61 -1.17
N LEU A 25 -5.10 10.41 -0.61
CA LEU A 25 -6.21 9.45 -0.51
C LEU A 25 -6.84 9.58 0.87
N LEU A 26 -8.14 9.89 0.92
CA LEU A 26 -8.88 10.04 2.17
C LEU A 26 -9.53 8.71 2.56
N PRO A 27 -9.80 8.48 3.86
CA PRO A 27 -10.53 7.28 4.30
C PRO A 27 -11.83 7.08 3.50
N GLY A 28 -12.09 5.84 3.09
CA GLY A 28 -13.25 5.46 2.27
C GLY A 28 -13.09 5.64 0.76
N VAL A 29 -11.97 6.18 0.29
CA VAL A 29 -11.64 6.24 -1.14
C VAL A 29 -11.00 4.91 -1.57
N TRP A 30 -11.72 4.11 -2.35
CA TRP A 30 -11.14 2.92 -3.00
C TRP A 30 -10.02 3.31 -3.94
N HIS A 31 -8.90 2.60 -3.86
CA HIS A 31 -7.73 2.87 -4.68
C HIS A 31 -6.96 1.59 -4.99
N ALA A 32 -6.33 1.58 -6.16
CA ALA A 32 -5.36 0.59 -6.59
C ALA A 32 -4.32 1.32 -7.44
N PHE A 33 -3.06 0.90 -7.36
CA PHE A 33 -1.96 1.55 -8.06
C PHE A 33 -0.99 0.49 -8.61
N TRP A 34 -0.28 0.87 -9.66
CA TRP A 34 0.75 0.05 -10.29
C TRP A 34 1.75 0.96 -10.99
N ALA A 35 2.93 0.42 -11.26
CA ALA A 35 3.96 1.11 -12.03
C ALA A 35 3.71 0.92 -13.53
N GLU A 36 3.73 2.00 -14.31
CA GLU A 36 3.57 1.95 -15.76
C GLU A 36 4.93 1.86 -16.46
N GLY A 37 5.22 0.71 -17.09
CA GLY A 37 6.34 0.52 -18.02
C GLY A 37 7.73 0.32 -17.38
N LYS A 38 7.97 0.81 -16.16
CA LYS A 38 9.22 0.63 -15.40
C LYS A 38 8.95 0.63 -13.90
N ASP A 39 9.93 0.20 -13.12
CA ASP A 39 9.87 0.27 -11.66
C ASP A 39 9.70 1.72 -11.17
N VAL A 40 8.93 1.87 -10.10
CA VAL A 40 8.64 3.15 -9.45
C VAL A 40 8.96 3.03 -7.97
N LEU A 41 9.65 4.03 -7.42
CA LEU A 41 9.78 4.21 -5.98
C LEU A 41 8.58 4.98 -5.46
N ILE A 42 7.82 4.38 -4.54
CA ILE A 42 6.65 4.99 -3.92
C ILE A 42 6.99 5.36 -2.47
N GLY A 43 6.68 6.60 -2.09
CA GLY A 43 6.71 7.05 -0.71
C GLY A 43 5.30 7.23 -0.18
N GLU A 44 5.05 6.74 1.03
CA GLU A 44 3.81 7.00 1.76
C GLU A 44 4.10 7.91 2.95
N VAL A 45 3.27 8.94 3.11
CA VAL A 45 3.19 9.74 4.32
C VAL A 45 1.74 9.78 4.75
N SER A 46 1.44 9.18 5.88
CA SER A 46 0.09 8.99 6.39
C SER A 46 -0.01 9.34 7.86
N THR A 47 -1.20 9.16 8.44
CA THR A 47 -1.35 9.09 9.90
C THR A 47 -0.71 7.80 10.43
N VAL A 48 -1.11 7.33 11.61
CA VAL A 48 -0.72 5.98 12.05
C VAL A 48 -1.25 4.95 11.04
N ASN A 49 -0.38 4.03 10.64
CA ASN A 49 -0.73 2.85 9.84
C ASN A 49 -0.95 1.65 10.78
N ASP A 50 -2.02 0.89 10.55
CA ASP A 50 -2.32 -0.37 11.22
C ASP A 50 -2.72 -1.44 10.19
N ASP A 51 -1.71 -2.02 9.55
CA ASP A 51 -1.92 -3.03 8.52
C ASP A 51 -2.74 -4.27 8.97
N LEU A 52 -2.87 -4.52 10.28
CA LEU A 52 -3.62 -5.67 10.80
C LEU A 52 -5.14 -5.47 10.71
N THR A 53 -5.63 -4.24 10.87
CA THR A 53 -7.07 -3.99 11.02
C THR A 53 -7.64 -2.85 10.16
N ASP A 54 -6.80 -1.97 9.61
CA ASP A 54 -7.26 -0.78 8.88
C ASP A 54 -7.46 -0.98 7.36
N ASN A 55 -7.10 -2.17 6.85
CA ASN A 55 -7.20 -2.50 5.44
C ASN A 55 -8.47 -3.32 5.11
N VAL A 56 -9.27 -2.83 4.17
CA VAL A 56 -10.40 -3.56 3.59
C VAL A 56 -10.17 -3.78 2.11
N PHE A 57 -9.97 -5.03 1.71
CA PHE A 57 -9.80 -5.42 0.32
C PHE A 57 -11.13 -5.77 -0.33
N ARG A 58 -11.26 -5.48 -1.63
CA ARG A 58 -12.45 -5.84 -2.42
C ARG A 58 -12.55 -7.37 -2.56
N GLU A 59 -11.44 -8.01 -2.89
CA GLU A 59 -11.32 -9.46 -2.94
C GLU A 59 -10.99 -10.01 -1.54
N PRO A 60 -11.40 -11.25 -1.20
CA PRO A 60 -11.09 -11.87 0.08
C PRO A 60 -9.64 -12.37 0.11
N ILE A 61 -8.68 -11.44 0.18
CA ILE A 61 -7.24 -11.71 0.21
C ILE A 61 -6.64 -11.31 1.57
N GLY A 62 -5.57 -12.00 1.97
CA GLY A 62 -4.79 -11.65 3.15
C GLY A 62 -3.89 -10.43 2.89
N ARG A 63 -3.70 -9.59 3.91
CA ARG A 63 -2.75 -8.46 3.86
C ARG A 63 -1.30 -8.93 3.82
N PHE A 64 -1.02 -10.04 4.49
CA PHE A 64 0.27 -10.71 4.57
C PHE A 64 0.17 -12.07 3.88
N ALA A 65 1.27 -12.53 3.28
CA ALA A 65 1.35 -13.83 2.66
C ALA A 65 1.72 -14.91 3.69
N ASP A 66 1.23 -16.14 3.46
CA ASP A 66 1.75 -17.31 4.15
C ASP A 66 3.12 -17.68 3.56
N ILE A 67 4.10 -17.94 4.43
CA ILE A 67 5.48 -18.27 4.05
C ILE A 67 5.79 -19.71 4.46
N ASP A 68 6.28 -20.50 3.51
CA ASP A 68 6.88 -21.82 3.78
C ASP A 68 8.36 -21.61 4.16
N GLU A 69 8.71 -21.89 5.41
CA GLU A 69 10.03 -21.62 6.00
C GLU A 69 10.99 -22.75 5.66
N ASP A 70 11.32 -22.91 4.37
CA ASP A 70 12.17 -23.98 3.85
C ASP A 70 13.66 -23.77 4.20
N VAL A 71 14.05 -22.55 4.56
CA VAL A 71 15.38 -22.16 5.03
C VAL A 71 15.29 -21.14 6.17
N ALA A 72 16.38 -20.98 6.93
CA ALA A 72 16.43 -19.96 7.98
C ALA A 72 16.41 -18.54 7.39
N PRO A 73 15.63 -17.59 7.98
CA PRO A 73 15.50 -16.24 7.42
C PRO A 73 16.79 -15.43 7.59
N LEU A 74 17.20 -14.72 6.54
CA LEU A 74 18.31 -13.76 6.60
C LEU A 74 17.90 -12.47 7.34
N HIS A 75 16.66 -12.05 7.14
CA HIS A 75 16.02 -10.90 7.76
C HIS A 75 14.59 -11.26 8.14
N LEU A 76 14.09 -10.70 9.24
CA LEU A 76 12.70 -10.86 9.67
C LEU A 76 11.82 -9.79 9.00
N LEU A 77 10.62 -10.18 8.56
CA LEU A 77 9.58 -9.23 8.15
C LEU A 77 8.96 -8.56 9.38
N VAL A 78 8.27 -7.44 9.16
CA VAL A 78 7.59 -6.71 10.24
C VAL A 78 6.58 -7.59 11.00
N SER A 79 5.92 -8.51 10.29
CA SER A 79 4.95 -9.47 10.84
C SER A 79 5.57 -10.61 11.64
N ASP A 80 6.89 -10.81 11.55
CA ASP A 80 7.53 -12.01 12.09
C ASP A 80 7.94 -11.87 13.55
N TYR A 81 8.14 -10.64 14.05
CA TYR A 81 8.76 -10.41 15.35
C TYR A 81 8.03 -11.08 16.53
N GLU A 82 6.70 -11.10 16.54
CA GLU A 82 5.92 -11.76 17.58
C GLU A 82 6.22 -13.27 17.62
N LYS A 83 6.31 -13.94 16.47
CA LYS A 83 6.58 -15.38 16.36
C LYS A 83 8.01 -15.75 16.78
N TRP A 84 9.00 -14.90 16.49
CA TRP A 84 10.42 -15.23 16.64
C TRP A 84 11.07 -14.68 17.92
N VAL A 85 10.50 -13.62 18.52
CA VAL A 85 11.11 -12.90 19.67
C VAL A 85 10.15 -12.73 20.85
N GLY A 86 8.83 -12.83 20.64
CA GLY A 86 7.80 -12.75 21.69
C GLY A 86 7.77 -13.99 22.58
#